data_AF-A0A2R6D1V4-F1
#
_entry.id   AF-A0A2R6D1V4-F1
#
_cell.length_a   1.000
_cell.length_b   1.000
_cell.length_c   1.000
_cell.angle_alpha   90.00
_cell.angle_beta   90.00
_cell.angle_gamma   90.00
#
_symmetry.space_group_name_H-M   'P 1'
#
loop_
_entity.id
_entity.type
_entity.pdbx_description
1 polymer ?
#
loop_
_entity_poly.entity_id
_entity_poly.type
_entity_poly.pdbx_seq_one_letter_code
_entity_poly.pdbx_strand_id
1 'polypeptide(L)' 'MPKVSVEIPAELLSDLDEHVGEDGKFVNRSEAIRASIRKTLDLLD' A
#
# COMPACT_ATOMS: atom_id res chain seq x y z
N MET A 1 -7.20 11.35 8.84
CA MET A 1 -5.94 11.10 8.10
C MET A 1 -5.89 12.03 6.91
N PRO A 2 -4.79 12.77 6.69
CA PRO A 2 -4.61 13.56 5.48
C PRO A 2 -4.67 12.64 4.25
N LYS A 3 -5.25 13.14 3.16
CA LYS A 3 -5.31 12.43 1.88
C LYS A 3 -4.14 12.89 1.01
N VAL A 4 -3.52 11.95 0.31
CA VAL A 4 -2.45 12.22 -0.66
C VAL A 4 -2.87 11.59 -1.99
N SER A 5 -2.62 12.29 -3.09
CA SER A 5 -2.77 11.77 -4.45
C SER A 5 -1.37 11.53 -5.01
N VAL A 6 -1.17 10.36 -5.62
CA VAL A 6 0.11 9.94 -6.19
C VAL A 6 -0.15 9.26 -7.53
N GLU A 7 0.80 9.38 -8.45
CA GLU A 7 0.82 8.63 -9.70
C GLU A 7 1.61 7.33 -9.49
N ILE A 8 1.05 6.21 -9.97
CA ILE A 8 1.69 4.89 -9.91
C ILE A 8 1.44 4.14 -11.21
N PRO A 9 2.39 3.31 -11.68
CA PRO A 9 2.16 2.39 -12.78
C PRO A 9 0.96 1.48 -12.52
N ALA A 10 0.19 1.20 -13.58
CA ALA A 10 -1.04 0.41 -13.47
C ALA A 10 -0.75 -1.02 -13.01
N GLU A 11 0.34 -1.61 -13.49
CA GLU A 11 0.79 -2.94 -13.10
C GLU A 11 1.06 -3.03 -11.60
N LEU A 12 1.70 -2.01 -11.00
CA LEU A 12 1.97 -2.00 -9.56
C LEU A 12 0.69 -1.84 -8.73
N LEU A 13 -0.29 -1.10 -9.26
CA LEU A 13 -1.60 -0.99 -8.62
C LEU A 13 -2.34 -2.32 -8.66
N SER A 14 -2.31 -3.02 -9.81
CA SER A 14 -2.89 -4.35 -9.95
C SER A 14 -2.25 -5.36 -9.00
N ASP A 15 -0.91 -5.40 -8.93
CA ASP A 15 -0.18 -6.27 -8.01
C ASP A 15 -0.54 -5.96 -6.55
N LEU A 16 -0.68 -4.68 -6.19
CA LEU A 16 -1.11 -4.28 -4.84
C LEU A 16 -2.54 -4.77 -4.55
N ASP A 17 -3.44 -4.66 -5.52
CA ASP A 17 -4.85 -5.04 -5.41
C ASP A 17 -5.02 -6.55 -5.20
N GLU A 18 -4.17 -7.40 -5.78
CA GLU A 18 -4.17 -8.85 -5.53
C GLU A 18 -3.91 -9.20 -4.06
N HIS A 19 -3.30 -8.30 -3.30
CA HIS A 19 -2.96 -8.49 -1.89
C HIS A 19 -3.94 -7.80 -0.92
N VAL A 20 -5.00 -7.18 -1.44
CA VAL A 20 -6.00 -6.42 -0.68
C VAL A 20 -7.35 -7.13 -0.72
N GLY A 21 -7.97 -7.34 0.45
CA GLY A 21 -9.29 -7.98 0.55
C GLY A 21 -9.43 -8.85 1.79
N GLU A 22 -10.53 -9.58 1.91
CA GLU A 22 -10.81 -10.45 3.07
C GLU A 22 -9.77 -11.57 3.23
N ASP A 23 -9.31 -12.15 2.12
CA ASP A 23 -8.24 -13.16 2.09
C ASP A 23 -6.84 -12.55 1.85
N GLY A 24 -6.79 -11.22 1.71
CA GLY A 24 -5.58 -10.46 1.42
C GLY A 24 -4.78 -10.13 2.68
N LYS A 25 -3.51 -9.75 2.50
CA LYS A 25 -2.65 -9.30 3.60
C LYS A 25 -3.11 -7.96 4.21
N PHE A 26 -3.88 -7.18 3.45
CA PHE A 26 -4.32 -5.85 3.83
C PHE A 26 -5.83 -5.72 3.69
N VAL A 27 -6.48 -5.03 4.62
CA VAL A 27 -7.94 -4.82 4.60
C VAL A 27 -8.33 -3.83 3.50
N ASN A 28 -7.45 -2.87 3.17
CA ASN A 28 -7.66 -1.91 2.09
C ASN A 28 -6.34 -1.37 1.53
N ARG A 29 -6.40 -0.76 0.33
CA ARG A 29 -5.25 -0.14 -0.33
C ARG A 29 -4.52 0.88 0.55
N SER A 30 -5.28 1.68 1.30
CA SER A 30 -4.68 2.73 2.14
C SER A 30 -3.87 2.13 3.30
N GLU A 31 -4.29 0.98 3.82
CA GLU A 31 -3.52 0.22 4.81
C GLU A 31 -2.25 -0.35 4.19
N ALA A 32 -2.37 -0.97 3.02
CA ALA A 32 -1.23 -1.52 2.29
C ALA A 32 -0.15 -0.46 2.02
N ILE A 33 -0.55 0.71 1.52
CA ILE A 33 0.35 1.84 1.26
C ILE A 33 1.01 2.33 2.55
N ARG A 34 0.24 2.51 3.63
CA ARG A 34 0.80 2.98 4.92
C ARG A 34 1.77 1.98 5.53
N ALA A 35 1.46 0.69 5.47
CA ALA A 35 2.32 -0.37 5.98
C ALA A 35 3.64 -0.44 5.21
N SER A 36 3.58 -0.32 3.89
CA SER A 36 4.77 -0.28 3.03
C SER A 36 5.64 0.94 3.33
N ILE A 37 5.06 2.14 3.43
CA ILE A 37 5.82 3.36 3.78
C ILE A 37 6.48 3.21 5.14
N ARG A 38 5.76 2.72 6.15
CA ARG A 38 6.33 2.50 7.49
C ARG A 38 7.49 1.52 7.44
N LYS A 39 7.31 0.36 6.80
CA LYS A 39 8.37 -0.63 6.64
C LYS A 39 9.62 -0.05 5.96
N THR A 40 9.45 0.78 4.93
CA THR A 40 10.58 1.44 4.27
C THR A 40 11.28 2.43 5.20
N LEU A 41 10.54 3.22 5.97
CA LEU A 41 11.12 4.17 6.94
C LEU A 41 11.84 3.44 8.08
N ASP A 42 11.26 2.37 8.61
CA ASP A 42 11.87 1.55 9.67
C ASP A 42 13.20 0.89 9.22
N LEU A 43 13.43 0.73 7.91
CA LEU A 43 14.70 0.22 7.35
C LEU A 43 15.75 1.32 7.17
N LEU A 44 15.34 2.59 7.19
CA LEU A 44 16.20 3.76 7.00
C LEU A 44 16.60 4.41 8.32
N ASP A 45 15.90 4.08 9.42
CA ASP A 45 16.27 4.40 10.81
C ASP A 45 17.39 3.47 11.34
#